data_AF-A0A5Q4GV30-F1
#
_entry.id   AF-A0A5Q4GV30-F1
#
_cell.length_a   1.000
_cell.length_b   1.000
_cell.length_c   1.000
_cell.angle_alpha   90.00
_cell.angle_beta   90.00
_cell.angle_gamma   90.00
#
_symmetry.space_group_name_H-M   'P 1'
#
loop_
_entity.id
_entity.type
_entity.pdbx_description
1 polymer ?
#
loop_
_entity_poly.entity_id
_entity_poly.type
_entity_poly.pdbx_seq_one_letter_code
_entity_poly.pdbx_strand_id
1 'polypeptide(L)'
;MPSDPRIRAQLWRSVRWTLTALLAVCLTYAGPLPMTCQAASPDDQAPVQEKAEQAGRKTILFDGKSLKGWQVLDKIDFDRHGEVRVEDGEMILETGLFMTGVRWQGEFPKMDYEIRFEARRRDGYDFFCGMTFPVADAHCSLILGGWGGMLTGISSIDGFDASENETTGSIEFENKKWYKVRLRVSEEKLEAWVHDGEKEHKIVDIEHTDRQLSVRWEMDTMPPFGFATYSTAGGFRNIVLIQH
;
A
#
# COMPACT_ATOMS: atom_id res chain seq x y z
N MET A 1 -8.51 -17.69 -50.33
CA MET A 1 -7.74 -16.87 -51.30
C MET A 1 -8.71 -15.88 -51.94
N PRO A 2 -8.30 -14.65 -52.29
CA PRO A 2 -6.92 -14.19 -52.50
C PRO A 2 -6.37 -13.46 -51.25
N SER A 3 -5.12 -13.54 -50.79
CA SER A 3 -3.78 -13.61 -51.41
C SER A 3 -3.32 -12.28 -52.06
N ASP A 4 -2.99 -11.28 -51.23
CA ASP A 4 -2.09 -10.17 -51.62
C ASP A 4 -0.72 -10.36 -50.92
N PRO A 5 0.37 -10.58 -51.68
CA PRO A 5 1.71 -10.86 -51.19
C PRO A 5 2.56 -9.58 -51.16
N ARG A 6 2.51 -8.82 -50.06
CA ARG A 6 3.45 -7.69 -49.82
C ARG A 6 4.10 -7.70 -48.43
N ILE A 7 4.44 -8.90 -47.97
CA ILE A 7 5.36 -9.12 -46.86
C ILE A 7 6.44 -10.09 -47.36
N ARG A 8 7.62 -9.57 -47.72
CA ARG A 8 8.94 -10.26 -47.65
C ARG A 8 10.04 -9.42 -48.31
N ALA A 9 11.21 -9.42 -47.66
CA ALA A 9 12.46 -8.71 -47.99
C ALA A 9 12.38 -7.20 -47.64
N GLN A 10 13.19 -6.66 -46.73
CA GLN A 10 14.64 -6.72 -46.71
C GLN A 10 15.16 -6.49 -45.28
N LEU A 11 15.65 -7.56 -44.67
CA LEU A 11 16.55 -7.50 -43.52
C LEU A 11 17.96 -7.73 -44.07
N TRP A 12 18.89 -6.89 -43.61
CA TRP A 12 20.33 -7.10 -43.53
C TRP A 12 21.15 -6.81 -44.80
N ARG A 13 21.90 -5.70 -44.74
CA ARG A 13 23.31 -5.56 -45.18
C ARG A 13 23.70 -4.10 -45.07
N SER A 14 24.69 -3.78 -44.22
CA SER A 14 25.75 -2.77 -44.44
C SER A 14 26.55 -2.57 -43.15
N VAL A 15 27.45 -3.52 -42.86
CA VAL A 15 28.59 -3.30 -41.96
C VAL A 15 29.84 -3.52 -42.80
N ARG A 16 30.92 -2.78 -42.46
CA ARG A 16 32.30 -2.88 -42.99
C ARG A 16 32.45 -2.04 -44.27
N TRP A 17 33.40 -1.11 -44.45
CA TRP A 17 34.83 -0.98 -44.12
C TRP A 17 35.17 0.54 -44.11
N THR A 18 36.16 1.10 -43.40
CA THR A 18 37.61 1.01 -43.72
C THR A 18 38.50 1.53 -42.57
N LEU A 19 39.63 0.83 -42.38
CA LEU A 19 40.80 1.20 -41.56
C LEU A 19 41.81 2.03 -42.36
N THR A 20 42.50 2.99 -41.71
CA THR A 20 43.93 3.36 -41.88
C THR A 20 44.28 4.46 -40.84
N ALA A 21 45.06 4.26 -39.77
CA ALA A 21 46.48 3.92 -39.59
C ALA A 21 47.46 5.10 -39.85
N LEU A 22 48.49 5.19 -38.97
CA LEU A 22 49.74 5.99 -39.00
C LEU A 22 49.70 7.32 -38.19
N LEU A 23 50.70 7.74 -37.42
CA LEU A 23 52.09 7.29 -37.23
C LEU A 23 52.62 7.92 -35.91
N ALA A 24 53.30 7.14 -35.08
CA ALA A 24 54.06 7.62 -33.92
C ALA A 24 55.46 8.09 -34.32
N VAL A 25 55.94 9.18 -33.72
CA VAL A 25 57.35 9.60 -33.73
C VAL A 25 57.79 9.88 -32.29
N CYS A 26 58.74 9.08 -31.82
CA CYS A 26 59.53 9.25 -30.60
C CYS A 26 60.39 10.53 -30.69
N LEU A 27 60.86 11.20 -29.64
CA LEU A 27 61.87 10.79 -28.66
C LEU A 27 62.22 12.13 -27.93
N THR A 28 62.10 12.32 -26.63
CA THR A 28 63.17 12.25 -25.61
C THR A 28 62.82 13.28 -24.53
N TYR A 29 62.79 12.89 -23.26
CA TYR A 29 63.66 13.47 -22.22
C TYR A 29 63.38 12.77 -20.89
N ALA A 30 64.44 12.19 -20.33
CA ALA A 30 64.44 11.57 -19.02
C ALA A 30 64.62 12.65 -17.93
N GLY A 31 63.82 12.55 -16.86
CA GLY A 31 64.04 13.24 -15.59
C GLY A 31 63.01 12.76 -14.57
N PRO A 32 63.41 12.30 -13.37
CA PRO A 32 62.45 11.91 -12.34
C PRO A 32 61.95 13.16 -11.62
N LEU A 33 60.64 13.40 -11.65
CA LEU A 33 60.00 14.37 -10.77
C LEU A 33 59.57 13.68 -9.45
N PRO A 34 59.75 14.35 -8.30
CA PRO A 34 59.34 13.81 -7.01
C PRO A 34 57.82 13.79 -6.92
N MET A 35 57.28 12.67 -6.43
CA MET A 35 55.88 12.50 -6.10
C MET A 35 55.58 13.30 -4.82
N THR A 36 55.16 14.55 -4.97
CA THR A 36 54.46 15.27 -3.90
C THR A 36 52.97 15.01 -4.06
N CYS A 37 52.43 14.11 -3.23
CA CYS A 37 50.99 14.04 -2.96
C CYS A 37 50.57 15.35 -2.28
N GLN A 38 50.06 16.29 -3.07
CA GLN A 38 49.33 17.44 -2.54
C GLN A 38 47.92 16.95 -2.18
N ALA A 39 47.65 16.84 -0.87
CA ALA A 39 46.33 16.54 -0.34
C ALA A 39 45.34 17.66 -0.74
N ALA A 40 44.22 17.27 -1.35
CA ALA A 40 43.11 18.17 -1.63
C ALA A 40 42.44 18.62 -0.31
N SER A 41 42.12 19.91 -0.26
CA SER A 41 41.57 20.62 0.89
C SER A 41 40.20 20.06 1.35
N PRO A 42 39.88 20.12 2.66
CA PRO A 42 38.62 19.67 3.21
C PRO A 42 37.64 20.83 3.31
N ASP A 43 36.83 21.09 2.28
CA ASP A 43 35.73 22.07 2.38
C ASP A 43 34.64 21.82 1.33
N ASP A 44 34.16 20.56 1.26
CA ASP A 44 32.95 20.24 0.52
C ASP A 44 32.21 19.08 1.20
N GLN A 45 31.70 19.35 2.41
CA GLN A 45 30.67 18.54 3.05
C GLN A 45 29.57 19.46 3.55
N ALA A 46 28.68 19.86 2.65
CA ALA A 46 27.31 20.16 3.04
C ALA A 46 26.69 18.87 3.65
N PRO A 47 25.87 18.96 4.72
CA PRO A 47 25.47 17.79 5.47
C PRO A 47 24.43 16.99 4.69
N VAL A 48 24.74 15.72 4.39
CA VAL A 48 23.77 14.69 3.99
C VAL A 48 23.01 14.16 5.22
N GLN A 49 22.72 15.04 6.16
CA GLN A 49 21.89 14.79 7.34
C GLN A 49 20.64 15.64 7.26
N GLU A 50 19.82 15.37 6.25
CA GLU A 50 18.40 15.72 6.33
C GLU A 50 17.60 14.60 5.69
N LYS A 51 16.68 14.04 6.48
CA LYS A 51 15.74 12.97 6.16
C LYS A 51 16.19 11.51 6.30
N ALA A 52 16.92 11.20 7.38
CA ALA A 52 16.53 10.03 8.19
C ALA A 52 15.30 10.44 9.02
N GLU A 53 14.14 10.46 8.38
CA GLU A 53 12.84 10.69 9.01
C GLU A 53 12.67 9.62 10.11
N GLN A 54 12.41 10.07 11.34
CA GLN A 54 12.37 9.29 12.58
C GLN A 54 11.76 7.90 12.36
N ALA A 55 12.57 6.85 12.52
CA ALA A 55 12.07 5.48 12.44
C ALA A 55 11.18 5.21 13.66
N GLY A 56 9.88 5.44 13.50
CA GLY A 56 8.87 5.22 14.52
C GLY A 56 8.86 3.78 15.05
N ARG A 57 8.24 3.57 16.22
CA ARG A 57 8.14 2.23 16.83
C ARG A 57 7.29 1.31 15.95
N LYS A 58 7.92 0.28 15.40
CA LYS A 58 7.28 -0.72 14.53
C LYS A 58 6.74 -1.91 15.33
N THR A 59 5.46 -2.21 15.16
CA THR A 59 4.75 -3.37 15.71
C THR A 59 4.20 -4.23 14.59
N ILE A 60 4.46 -5.53 14.63
CA ILE A 60 3.87 -6.50 13.68
C ILE A 60 2.55 -6.97 14.27
N LEU A 61 1.43 -6.67 13.60
CA LEU A 61 0.09 -7.06 14.07
C LEU A 61 -0.31 -8.45 13.55
N PHE A 62 0.30 -8.90 12.45
CA PHE A 62 0.08 -10.24 11.92
C PHE A 62 1.40 -10.88 11.50
N ASP A 63 1.69 -12.06 12.04
CA ASP A 63 2.95 -12.78 11.86
C ASP A 63 2.97 -13.72 10.65
N GLY A 64 1.84 -13.83 9.93
CA GLY A 64 1.67 -14.77 8.81
C GLY A 64 1.49 -16.22 9.24
N LYS A 65 1.36 -16.51 10.54
CA LYS A 65 1.35 -17.89 11.08
C LYS A 65 0.11 -18.19 11.89
N SER A 66 -0.42 -17.22 12.62
CA SER A 66 -1.54 -17.44 13.52
C SER A 66 -2.44 -16.21 13.64
N LEU A 67 -3.68 -16.42 14.07
CA LEU A 67 -4.61 -15.35 14.45
C LEU A 67 -4.35 -14.84 15.88
N LYS A 68 -3.13 -14.99 16.41
CA LYS A 68 -2.82 -14.55 17.78
C LYS A 68 -3.05 -13.04 17.90
N GLY A 69 -3.87 -12.65 18.88
CA GLY A 69 -4.25 -11.25 19.09
C GLY A 69 -5.45 -10.79 18.24
N TRP A 70 -5.96 -11.65 17.36
CA TRP A 70 -7.15 -11.40 16.55
C TRP A 70 -8.33 -12.21 17.07
N GLN A 71 -9.51 -11.60 17.05
CA GLN A 71 -10.78 -12.24 17.34
C GLN A 71 -11.65 -12.18 16.10
N VAL A 72 -12.24 -13.33 15.73
CA VAL A 72 -13.29 -13.39 14.71
C VAL A 72 -14.57 -12.80 15.30
N LEU A 73 -15.23 -11.94 14.54
CA LEU A 73 -16.52 -11.36 14.93
C LEU A 73 -17.65 -12.33 14.59
N ASP A 74 -18.63 -12.42 15.48
CA ASP A 74 -19.75 -13.38 15.42
C ASP A 74 -21.09 -12.76 15.84
N LYS A 75 -21.21 -11.43 15.79
CA LYS A 75 -22.41 -10.68 16.19
C LYS A 75 -22.88 -9.74 15.11
N ILE A 76 -24.14 -9.33 15.20
CA ILE A 76 -24.78 -8.40 14.25
C ILE A 76 -24.65 -8.99 12.85
N ASP A 77 -24.00 -8.30 11.92
CA ASP A 77 -23.85 -8.73 10.53
C ASP A 77 -22.72 -9.74 10.32
N PHE A 78 -22.02 -10.12 11.40
CA PHE A 78 -20.99 -11.16 11.41
C PHE A 78 -21.50 -12.49 11.97
N ASP A 79 -22.78 -12.62 12.37
CA ASP A 79 -23.31 -13.84 12.99
C ASP A 79 -23.21 -15.10 12.10
N ARG A 80 -23.21 -14.89 10.77
CA ARG A 80 -23.04 -15.89 9.72
C ARG A 80 -21.80 -15.60 8.89
N HIS A 81 -20.71 -15.26 9.58
CA HIS A 81 -19.40 -15.04 8.96
C HIS A 81 -18.89 -16.28 8.22
N GLY A 82 -18.06 -16.06 7.21
CA GLY A 82 -17.30 -17.11 6.53
C GLY A 82 -16.14 -17.61 7.40
N GLU A 83 -15.49 -18.70 6.97
CA GLU A 83 -14.31 -19.20 7.66
C GLU A 83 -13.20 -18.13 7.71
N VAL A 84 -12.57 -17.97 8.87
CA VAL A 84 -11.35 -17.19 9.04
C VAL A 84 -10.20 -18.13 9.32
N ARG A 85 -9.18 -18.12 8.47
CA ARG A 85 -8.01 -18.99 8.62
C ARG A 85 -6.71 -18.30 8.22
N VAL A 86 -5.60 -18.92 8.57
CA VAL A 86 -4.26 -18.52 8.12
C VAL A 86 -3.72 -19.61 7.20
N GLU A 87 -3.31 -19.22 6.00
CA GLU A 87 -2.79 -20.12 4.98
C GLU A 87 -1.72 -19.35 4.18
N ASP A 88 -0.56 -19.96 3.92
CA ASP A 88 0.52 -19.36 3.11
C ASP A 88 0.95 -17.93 3.49
N GLY A 89 0.96 -17.60 4.79
CA GLY A 89 1.35 -16.26 5.25
C GLY A 89 0.24 -15.21 5.17
N GLU A 90 -0.99 -15.61 4.83
CA GLU A 90 -2.15 -14.75 4.62
C GLU A 90 -3.24 -15.06 5.64
N MET A 91 -3.84 -14.01 6.19
CA MET A 91 -5.11 -14.07 6.89
C MET A 91 -6.23 -14.01 5.87
N ILE A 92 -7.03 -15.06 5.80
CA ILE A 92 -8.12 -15.23 4.85
C ILE A 92 -9.44 -15.04 5.60
N LEU A 93 -10.28 -14.16 5.08
CA LEU A 93 -11.68 -14.00 5.48
C LEU A 93 -12.52 -14.50 4.31
N GLU A 94 -13.06 -15.70 4.41
CA GLU A 94 -13.95 -16.24 3.37
C GLU A 94 -15.29 -15.50 3.33
N THR A 95 -16.00 -15.62 2.21
CA THR A 95 -17.31 -14.99 2.05
C THR A 95 -18.31 -15.51 3.08
N GLY A 96 -18.83 -14.61 3.92
CA GLY A 96 -19.96 -14.86 4.83
C GLY A 96 -21.31 -14.62 4.15
N LEU A 97 -22.41 -14.73 4.92
CA LEU A 97 -23.73 -14.35 4.39
C LEU A 97 -23.81 -12.84 4.11
N PHE A 98 -23.39 -12.04 5.08
CA PHE A 98 -23.31 -10.58 4.97
C PHE A 98 -21.84 -10.18 5.06
N MET A 99 -21.27 -10.24 6.27
CA MET A 99 -19.89 -9.89 6.49
C MET A 99 -19.08 -11.00 7.17
N THR A 100 -17.79 -11.00 6.90
CA THR A 100 -16.78 -11.71 7.68
C THR A 100 -15.83 -10.68 8.24
N GLY A 101 -15.49 -10.77 9.53
CA GLY A 101 -14.71 -9.73 10.19
C GLY A 101 -13.78 -10.26 11.27
N VAL A 102 -12.67 -9.57 11.45
CA VAL A 102 -11.69 -9.82 12.50
C VAL A 102 -11.30 -8.51 13.18
N ARG A 103 -11.26 -8.52 14.50
CA ARG A 103 -10.79 -7.38 15.32
C ARG A 103 -9.51 -7.71 16.05
N TRP A 104 -8.66 -6.71 16.22
CA TRP A 104 -7.49 -6.76 17.08
C TRP A 104 -7.92 -6.60 18.54
N GLN A 105 -7.35 -7.44 19.41
CA GLN A 105 -7.67 -7.50 20.84
C GLN A 105 -6.68 -6.73 21.72
N GLY A 106 -5.57 -6.25 21.14
CA GLY A 106 -4.58 -5.47 21.87
C GLY A 106 -4.90 -3.97 21.86
N GLU A 107 -4.14 -3.24 22.66
CA GLU A 107 -4.11 -1.79 22.61
C GLU A 107 -3.72 -1.29 21.21
N PHE A 108 -4.29 -0.15 20.83
CA PHE A 108 -4.06 0.47 19.53
C PHE A 108 -3.96 1.99 19.69
N PRO A 109 -2.96 2.66 19.07
CA PRO A 109 -2.79 4.11 19.17
C PRO A 109 -3.96 4.85 18.54
N LYS A 110 -4.36 5.95 19.14
CA LYS A 110 -5.47 6.79 18.65
C LYS A 110 -5.04 7.81 17.60
N MET A 111 -3.77 8.22 17.62
CA MET A 111 -3.18 9.28 16.80
C MET A 111 -1.70 9.00 16.53
N ASP A 112 -1.13 9.74 15.58
CA ASP A 112 0.30 9.75 15.21
C ASP A 112 0.86 8.37 14.90
N TYR A 113 0.13 7.68 14.03
CA TYR A 113 0.52 6.36 13.59
C TYR A 113 0.29 6.15 12.10
N GLU A 114 0.97 5.15 11.57
CA GLU A 114 0.80 4.65 10.22
C GLU A 114 0.54 3.14 10.24
N ILE A 115 -0.44 2.69 9.48
CA ILE A 115 -0.72 1.28 9.22
C ILE A 115 -0.31 0.96 7.80
N ARG A 116 0.45 -0.13 7.63
CA ARG A 116 0.82 -0.70 6.33
C ARG A 116 0.41 -2.15 6.27
N PHE A 117 -0.17 -2.55 5.15
CA PHE A 117 -0.54 -3.94 4.90
C PHE A 117 -0.65 -4.20 3.40
N GLU A 118 -0.79 -5.47 3.04
CA GLU A 118 -1.21 -5.88 1.71
C GLU A 118 -2.58 -6.55 1.82
N ALA A 119 -3.47 -6.20 0.89
CA ALA A 119 -4.79 -6.79 0.80
C ALA A 119 -5.11 -7.24 -0.63
N ARG A 120 -5.95 -8.26 -0.76
CA ARG A 120 -6.49 -8.71 -2.05
C ARG A 120 -7.94 -9.14 -1.93
N ARG A 121 -8.69 -8.93 -3.01
CA ARG A 121 -9.95 -9.64 -3.24
C ARG A 121 -9.64 -11.03 -3.75
N ARG A 122 -9.89 -12.08 -2.96
CA ARG A 122 -9.64 -13.46 -3.41
C ARG A 122 -10.71 -13.92 -4.40
N ASP A 123 -11.97 -13.62 -4.09
CA ASP A 123 -13.14 -13.91 -4.90
C ASP A 123 -14.31 -12.99 -4.51
N GLY A 124 -15.35 -12.92 -5.33
CA GLY A 124 -16.49 -12.03 -5.15
C GLY A 124 -16.35 -10.70 -5.87
N TYR A 125 -17.20 -9.75 -5.49
CA TYR A 125 -17.40 -8.53 -6.29
C TYR A 125 -17.56 -7.24 -5.49
N ASP A 126 -17.72 -7.28 -4.16
CA ASP A 126 -17.83 -6.08 -3.32
C ASP A 126 -16.59 -5.94 -2.40
N PHE A 127 -16.66 -5.14 -1.34
CA PHE A 127 -15.45 -4.74 -0.62
C PHE A 127 -14.72 -5.94 0.02
N PHE A 128 -13.43 -6.02 -0.27
CA PHE A 128 -12.52 -7.01 0.33
C PHE A 128 -11.75 -6.43 1.52
N CYS A 129 -11.89 -5.15 1.78
CA CYS A 129 -11.27 -4.47 2.91
C CYS A 129 -12.15 -3.29 3.36
N GLY A 130 -12.96 -3.53 4.39
CA GLY A 130 -13.46 -2.51 5.29
C GLY A 130 -12.57 -2.47 6.53
N MET A 131 -11.58 -1.59 6.56
CA MET A 131 -10.62 -1.50 7.67
C MET A 131 -11.11 -0.45 8.67
N THR A 132 -11.45 -0.88 9.88
CA THR A 132 -11.78 0.04 10.98
C THR A 132 -10.54 0.40 11.77
N PHE A 133 -10.38 1.68 12.13
CA PHE A 133 -9.23 2.20 12.87
C PHE A 133 -9.63 3.45 13.68
N PRO A 134 -8.90 3.78 14.76
CA PRO A 134 -9.20 4.95 15.57
C PRO A 134 -8.62 6.24 14.98
N VAL A 135 -9.34 7.33 15.20
CA VAL A 135 -8.89 8.71 14.98
C VAL A 135 -9.32 9.51 16.19
N ALA A 136 -8.37 9.90 17.04
CA ALA A 136 -8.62 10.49 18.36
C ALA A 136 -9.57 9.60 19.18
N ASP A 137 -10.71 10.12 19.62
CA ASP A 137 -11.72 9.37 20.38
C ASP A 137 -12.78 8.69 19.50
N ALA A 138 -12.71 8.88 18.19
CA ALA A 138 -13.61 8.27 17.21
C ALA A 138 -12.95 7.09 16.48
N HIS A 139 -13.72 6.42 15.63
CA HIS A 139 -13.23 5.40 14.70
C HIS A 139 -13.82 5.69 13.31
N CYS A 140 -13.10 5.27 12.28
CA CYS A 140 -13.53 5.36 10.88
C CYS A 140 -13.34 4.00 10.21
N SER A 141 -13.99 3.80 9.06
CA SER A 141 -13.72 2.65 8.19
C SER A 141 -13.22 3.10 6.82
N LEU A 142 -12.04 2.62 6.42
CA LEU A 142 -11.54 2.72 5.05
C LEU A 142 -12.13 1.57 4.24
N ILE A 143 -12.83 1.91 3.15
CA ILE A 143 -13.44 0.94 2.23
C ILE A 143 -12.57 0.81 0.99
N LEU A 144 -12.25 -0.43 0.59
CA LEU A 144 -11.64 -0.78 -0.69
C LEU A 144 -12.51 -1.82 -1.42
N GLY A 145 -13.09 -1.40 -2.55
CA GLY A 145 -13.90 -2.24 -3.42
C GLY A 145 -15.40 -2.23 -3.10
N GLY A 146 -15.94 -1.16 -2.48
CA GLY A 146 -17.37 -1.05 -2.20
C GLY A 146 -18.22 -0.86 -3.47
N TRP A 147 -19.56 -0.93 -3.34
CA TRP A 147 -20.53 -0.66 -4.41
C TRP A 147 -20.21 -1.41 -5.71
N GLY A 148 -20.18 -2.74 -5.65
CA GLY A 148 -19.89 -3.54 -6.84
C GLY A 148 -18.41 -3.57 -7.23
N GLY A 149 -17.49 -3.23 -6.30
CA GLY A 149 -16.09 -3.60 -6.43
C GLY A 149 -15.12 -2.47 -6.71
N MET A 150 -15.60 -1.23 -6.81
CA MET A 150 -14.80 -0.11 -7.30
C MET A 150 -14.62 1.00 -6.28
N LEU A 151 -15.59 1.22 -5.39
CA LEU A 151 -15.56 2.34 -4.46
C LEU A 151 -14.34 2.26 -3.53
N THR A 152 -13.66 3.40 -3.36
CA THR A 152 -12.72 3.64 -2.27
C THR A 152 -13.12 4.88 -1.48
N GLY A 153 -12.86 4.91 -0.18
CA GLY A 153 -13.06 6.12 0.63
C GLY A 153 -13.21 5.81 2.12
N ILE A 154 -13.36 6.86 2.93
CA ILE A 154 -13.68 6.76 4.35
C ILE A 154 -15.21 6.81 4.50
N SER A 155 -15.78 5.84 5.20
CA SER A 155 -17.21 5.82 5.51
C SER A 155 -17.52 6.64 6.76
N SER A 156 -18.71 7.22 6.79
CA SER A 156 -19.34 7.90 7.94
C SER A 156 -18.61 9.17 8.42
N ILE A 157 -18.19 10.00 7.46
CA ILE A 157 -17.76 11.39 7.70
C ILE A 157 -19.01 12.28 7.66
N ASP A 158 -19.28 13.00 8.74
CA ASP A 158 -20.48 13.85 8.92
C ASP A 158 -21.80 13.11 8.63
N GLY A 159 -21.81 11.81 8.91
CA GLY A 159 -22.95 10.92 8.66
C GLY A 159 -23.07 10.39 7.22
N PHE A 160 -22.19 10.78 6.31
CA PHE A 160 -22.21 10.35 4.91
C PHE A 160 -21.33 9.13 4.65
N ASP A 161 -21.85 8.17 3.89
CA ASP A 161 -21.10 6.98 3.47
C ASP A 161 -19.91 7.34 2.56
N ALA A 162 -19.00 6.38 2.37
CA ALA A 162 -17.81 6.53 1.52
C ALA A 162 -18.13 6.84 0.04
N SER A 163 -19.40 6.69 -0.39
CA SER A 163 -19.90 7.07 -1.71
C SER A 163 -20.49 8.46 -1.80
N GLU A 164 -20.65 9.14 -0.67
CA GLU A 164 -21.45 10.36 -0.54
C GLU A 164 -20.67 11.52 0.08
N ASN A 165 -19.39 11.31 0.42
CA ASN A 165 -18.52 12.35 1.00
C ASN A 165 -17.30 12.66 0.11
N GLU A 166 -16.50 13.65 0.50
CA GLU A 166 -15.39 14.14 -0.33
C GLU A 166 -14.25 13.14 -0.54
N THR A 167 -14.19 12.05 0.24
CA THR A 167 -13.17 11.00 0.06
C THR A 167 -13.58 9.94 -0.97
N THR A 168 -14.76 10.08 -1.57
CA THR A 168 -15.27 9.15 -2.59
C THR A 168 -14.31 9.06 -3.77
N GLY A 169 -13.81 7.85 -4.01
CA GLY A 169 -12.95 7.52 -5.13
C GLY A 169 -13.32 6.18 -5.76
N SER A 170 -12.59 5.83 -6.81
CA SER A 170 -12.80 4.57 -7.52
C SER A 170 -11.47 3.98 -7.99
N ILE A 171 -11.24 2.72 -7.68
CA ILE A 171 -10.14 1.90 -8.18
C ILE A 171 -10.70 0.59 -8.71
N GLU A 172 -10.26 0.14 -9.87
CA GLU A 172 -10.58 -1.20 -10.36
C GLU A 172 -9.71 -2.24 -9.64
N PHE A 173 -10.34 -3.05 -8.81
CA PHE A 173 -9.68 -4.13 -8.08
C PHE A 173 -9.80 -5.47 -8.83
N GLU A 174 -8.69 -6.04 -9.24
CA GLU A 174 -8.62 -7.34 -9.87
C GLU A 174 -8.62 -8.45 -8.81
N ASN A 175 -9.38 -9.51 -9.05
CA ASN A 175 -9.36 -10.67 -8.16
C ASN A 175 -7.97 -11.30 -8.17
N LYS A 176 -7.53 -11.73 -6.98
CA LYS A 176 -6.26 -12.39 -6.66
C LYS A 176 -5.02 -11.51 -6.79
N LYS A 177 -5.16 -10.25 -7.20
CA LYS A 177 -4.09 -9.25 -7.23
C LYS A 177 -3.88 -8.63 -5.85
N TRP A 178 -2.61 -8.47 -5.46
CA TRP A 178 -2.23 -7.85 -4.20
C TRP A 178 -2.07 -6.34 -4.34
N TYR A 179 -2.65 -5.60 -3.41
CA TYR A 179 -2.56 -4.14 -3.31
C TYR A 179 -1.87 -3.78 -2.01
N LYS A 180 -0.86 -2.91 -2.06
CA LYS A 180 -0.24 -2.38 -0.83
C LYS A 180 -1.05 -1.19 -0.38
N VAL A 181 -1.43 -1.18 0.89
CA VAL A 181 -2.24 -0.12 1.50
C VAL A 181 -1.43 0.54 2.59
N ARG A 182 -1.48 1.87 2.62
CA ARG A 182 -0.87 2.70 3.65
C ARG A 182 -1.91 3.69 4.15
N LEU A 183 -2.11 3.75 5.46
CA LEU A 183 -2.98 4.72 6.12
C LEU A 183 -2.14 5.46 7.16
N ARG A 184 -2.24 6.79 7.19
CA ARG A 184 -1.61 7.64 8.20
C ARG A 184 -2.68 8.46 8.91
N VAL A 185 -2.59 8.46 10.24
CA VAL A 185 -3.39 9.32 11.12
C VAL A 185 -2.43 10.24 11.86
N SER A 186 -2.54 11.54 11.63
CA SER A 186 -1.82 12.58 12.38
C SER A 186 -2.81 13.53 13.02
N GLU A 187 -2.34 14.37 13.95
CA GLU A 187 -3.15 15.38 14.67
C GLU A 187 -4.20 16.08 13.80
N GLU A 188 -3.82 16.51 12.60
CA GLU A 188 -4.70 17.29 11.72
C GLU A 188 -5.24 16.49 10.52
N LYS A 189 -4.51 15.46 10.07
CA LYS A 189 -4.77 14.81 8.77
C LYS A 189 -5.03 13.31 8.85
N LEU A 190 -5.95 12.90 7.98
CA LEU A 190 -6.19 11.50 7.64
C LEU A 190 -5.81 11.30 6.18
N GLU A 191 -4.88 10.39 5.94
CA GLU A 191 -4.36 10.12 4.61
C GLU A 191 -4.31 8.62 4.33
N ALA A 192 -4.66 8.22 3.10
CA ALA A 192 -4.56 6.83 2.68
C ALA A 192 -4.08 6.71 1.23
N TRP A 193 -3.27 5.68 0.98
CA TRP A 193 -2.72 5.35 -0.32
C TRP A 193 -2.92 3.87 -0.64
N VAL A 194 -3.14 3.59 -1.91
CA VAL A 194 -3.18 2.24 -2.47
C VAL A 194 -2.18 2.17 -3.61
N HIS A 195 -1.26 1.22 -3.54
CA HIS A 195 -0.35 0.91 -4.64
C HIS A 195 -0.80 -0.35 -5.36
N ASP A 196 -1.10 -0.24 -6.65
CA ASP A 196 -1.67 -1.31 -7.49
C ASP A 196 -0.62 -2.22 -8.15
N GLY A 197 0.66 -1.88 -8.04
CA GLY A 197 1.77 -2.60 -8.63
C GLY A 197 2.49 -1.77 -9.70
N GLU A 198 1.84 -0.73 -10.21
CA GLU A 198 2.37 0.19 -11.21
C GLU A 198 2.53 1.60 -10.63
N LYS A 199 1.54 2.06 -9.88
CA LYS A 199 1.54 3.40 -9.25
C LYS A 199 0.89 3.39 -7.87
N GLU A 200 1.24 4.41 -7.09
CA GLU A 200 0.57 4.74 -5.84
C GLU A 200 -0.54 5.77 -6.11
N HIS A 201 -1.74 5.48 -5.61
CA HIS A 201 -2.90 6.35 -5.66
C HIS A 201 -3.16 6.88 -4.25
N LYS A 202 -3.12 8.20 -4.07
CA LYS A 202 -3.61 8.82 -2.83
C LYS A 202 -5.14 8.88 -2.90
N ILE A 203 -5.80 8.06 -2.09
CA ILE A 203 -7.26 7.89 -2.11
C ILE A 203 -7.96 8.70 -1.02
N VAL A 204 -7.23 9.12 0.02
CA VAL A 204 -7.74 9.97 1.09
C VAL A 204 -6.68 11.01 1.43
N ASP A 205 -7.10 12.27 1.54
CA ASP A 205 -6.32 13.41 2.03
C ASP A 205 -7.30 14.45 2.58
N ILE A 206 -7.62 14.35 3.87
CA ILE A 206 -8.55 15.28 4.52
C ILE A 206 -7.98 15.80 5.83
N GLU A 207 -8.39 17.01 6.19
CA GLU A 207 -8.32 17.51 7.55
C GLU A 207 -9.55 17.01 8.33
N HIS A 208 -9.33 16.48 9.53
CA HIS A 208 -10.39 15.78 10.27
C HIS A 208 -10.82 16.44 11.58
N THR A 209 -10.08 17.44 12.06
CA THR A 209 -10.26 18.04 13.39
C THR A 209 -11.64 18.66 13.64
N ASP A 210 -12.27 19.18 12.59
CA ASP A 210 -13.60 19.82 12.66
C ASP A 210 -14.73 18.93 12.08
N ARG A 211 -14.46 17.63 11.93
CA ARG A 211 -15.38 16.68 11.27
C ARG A 211 -15.95 15.68 12.27
N GLN A 212 -17.19 15.26 12.04
CA GLN A 212 -17.77 14.16 12.79
C GLN A 212 -17.33 12.84 12.16
N LEU A 213 -16.49 12.11 12.88
CA LEU A 213 -16.02 10.78 12.48
C LEU A 213 -16.80 9.70 13.24
N SER A 214 -17.19 8.64 12.53
CA SER A 214 -17.90 7.51 13.12
C SER A 214 -17.72 6.26 12.27
N VAL A 215 -18.27 5.14 12.77
CA VAL A 215 -18.47 3.93 11.97
C VAL A 215 -19.96 3.72 11.80
N ARG A 216 -20.35 3.00 10.75
CA ARG A 216 -21.72 2.53 10.64
C ARG A 216 -22.03 1.54 11.76
N TRP A 217 -23.29 1.47 12.17
CA TRP A 217 -23.76 0.63 13.27
C TRP A 217 -23.44 -0.87 13.07
N GLU A 218 -23.37 -1.35 11.82
CA GLU A 218 -22.97 -2.72 11.50
C GLU A 218 -21.54 -3.04 11.97
N MET A 219 -20.70 -2.01 12.09
CA MET A 219 -19.27 -2.08 12.45
C MET A 219 -18.99 -1.78 13.93
N ASP A 220 -20.01 -1.52 14.76
CA ASP A 220 -19.87 -1.12 16.18
C ASP A 220 -19.08 -2.13 17.04
N THR A 221 -19.01 -3.39 16.61
CA THR A 221 -18.26 -4.45 17.32
C THR A 221 -16.78 -4.52 16.96
N MET A 222 -16.35 -3.80 15.92
CA MET A 222 -14.99 -3.84 15.35
C MET A 222 -13.91 -3.12 16.18
N PRO A 223 -14.15 -1.94 16.80
CA PRO A 223 -13.12 -1.18 17.51
C PRO A 223 -12.30 -2.01 18.52
N PRO A 224 -10.97 -1.80 18.62
CA PRO A 224 -10.29 -0.59 18.16
C PRO A 224 -9.79 -0.65 16.71
N PHE A 225 -9.45 -1.82 16.19
CA PHE A 225 -8.90 -1.99 14.85
C PHE A 225 -9.33 -3.33 14.27
N GLY A 226 -9.62 -3.37 12.97
CA GLY A 226 -9.98 -4.64 12.34
C GLY A 226 -10.25 -4.55 10.85
N PHE A 227 -10.55 -5.70 10.27
CA PHE A 227 -10.87 -5.85 8.86
C PHE A 227 -12.21 -6.56 8.70
N ALA A 228 -13.02 -6.10 7.76
CA ALA A 228 -14.23 -6.76 7.30
C ALA A 228 -14.24 -6.95 5.78
N THR A 229 -15.02 -7.93 5.32
CA THR A 229 -15.37 -8.15 3.91
C THR A 229 -16.88 -8.25 3.77
N TYR A 230 -17.42 -7.90 2.60
CA TYR A 230 -18.84 -8.06 2.27
C TYR A 230 -19.00 -8.65 0.87
N SER A 231 -19.84 -9.67 0.71
CA SER A 231 -20.08 -10.36 -0.58
C SER A 231 -18.80 -10.80 -1.32
N THR A 232 -17.72 -11.00 -0.57
CA THR A 232 -16.35 -11.15 -1.08
C THR A 232 -15.48 -11.91 -0.06
N ALA A 233 -14.55 -12.70 -0.57
CA ALA A 233 -13.46 -13.27 0.22
C ALA A 233 -12.24 -12.34 0.16
N GLY A 234 -11.71 -11.97 1.32
CA GLY A 234 -10.56 -11.07 1.47
C GLY A 234 -9.30 -11.80 1.95
N GLY A 235 -8.15 -11.29 1.54
CA GLY A 235 -6.85 -11.78 1.97
C GLY A 235 -5.98 -10.65 2.47
N PHE A 236 -5.34 -10.81 3.63
CA PHE A 236 -4.49 -9.79 4.27
C PHE A 236 -3.14 -10.36 4.68
N ARG A 237 -2.07 -9.60 4.49
CA ARG A 237 -0.72 -9.95 4.96
C ARG A 237 0.13 -8.72 5.25
N ASN A 238 1.30 -8.95 5.86
CA ASN A 238 2.29 -7.89 6.15
C ASN A 238 1.69 -6.72 6.94
N ILE A 239 0.78 -6.99 7.89
CA ILE A 239 0.09 -5.96 8.67
C ILE A 239 1.02 -5.43 9.76
N VAL A 240 1.38 -4.15 9.63
CA VAL A 240 2.36 -3.46 10.46
C VAL A 240 1.79 -2.12 10.92
N LEU A 241 1.97 -1.83 12.20
CA LEU A 241 1.74 -0.54 12.82
C LEU A 241 3.08 0.16 13.06
N ILE A 242 3.17 1.44 12.71
CA ILE A 242 4.33 2.30 12.95
C ILE A 242 3.80 3.49 13.76
N GLN A 243 4.38 3.75 14.93
CA GLN A 243 4.00 4.88 15.79
C GLN A 243 5.11 5.91 15.77
N HIS A 244 4.74 7.18 15.58
CA HIS A 244 5.68 8.30 15.51
C HIS A 244 5.91 8.94 16.88
#